data_AF-A0A8B8IYJ7-F1
#
_entry.id   AF-A0A8B8IYJ7-F1
#
_cell.length_a   1.000
_cell.length_b   1.000
_cell.length_c   1.000
_cell.angle_alpha   90.00
_cell.angle_beta   90.00
_cell.angle_gamma   90.00
#
_symmetry.space_group_name_H-M   'P 1'
#
loop_
_entity.id
_entity.type
_entity.pdbx_description
1 polymer ?
#
loop_
_entity_poly.entity_id
_entity_poly.type
_entity_poly.pdbx_seq_one_letter_code
_entity_poly.pdbx_strand_id
1 'polypeptide(L)'
;MRTAGSFAPVREVREAWGRLSDGCLARFPCLADPARRSSLGLKVALVLLHVVIVGALFPLDTDLVRRTREHPWYTVIYLVLFLATLVQYFFTSNSSPGYVIDAMRAWDGTHAAFTNRRQSAPRHGKFVSSTDINQSGKIDSRMNWLKLVTGLYLPGSSSRSWTCTYCHIIQPPRTKHCHDCDKCVLRFDHHCAWLGTCIGKGNHCRFWWKEFIMIVLFAVLVFCFIFLFLLLLFHSYLALTNQTTFELTRRRRISYFRGIPRSVRLFSKGICRNLYMFCCSCDTMYTLEAVPPREELEARARPYTCLDIMSCRCC
;
A
#
# COMPACT_ATOMS: atom_id res chain seq x y z
N MET A 1 18.93 -40.68 24.97
CA MET A 1 17.68 -40.64 24.17
C MET A 1 16.84 -39.44 24.60
N ARG A 2 16.86 -38.34 23.84
CA ARG A 2 15.89 -37.23 23.95
C ARG A 2 15.63 -36.66 22.55
N THR A 3 14.52 -37.12 21.99
CA THR A 3 13.54 -36.45 21.11
C THR A 3 14.02 -35.32 20.17
N ALA A 4 14.08 -35.65 18.87
CA ALA A 4 14.04 -34.68 17.78
C ALA A 4 12.60 -34.15 17.61
N GLY A 5 12.41 -32.84 17.80
CA GLY A 5 11.15 -32.14 17.55
C GLY A 5 11.10 -31.58 16.13
N SER A 6 10.01 -31.88 15.42
CA SER A 6 9.75 -31.58 14.01
C SER A 6 9.61 -30.07 13.71
N PHE A 7 10.50 -29.54 12.87
CA PHE A 7 10.38 -28.22 12.21
C PHE A 7 9.96 -28.34 10.73
N ALA A 8 9.05 -29.27 10.42
CA ALA A 8 8.60 -29.53 9.05
C ALA A 8 7.65 -28.47 8.43
N PRO A 9 6.70 -27.82 9.16
CA PRO A 9 5.60 -27.12 8.49
C PRO A 9 5.98 -25.78 7.85
N VAL A 10 7.07 -25.14 8.27
CA VAL A 10 7.52 -23.85 7.71
C VAL A 10 8.21 -24.03 6.36
N ARG A 11 8.85 -25.19 6.14
CA ARG A 11 9.60 -25.48 4.91
C ARG A 11 8.66 -25.80 3.75
N GLU A 12 7.62 -26.57 4.00
CA GLU A 12 6.61 -26.92 2.98
C GLU A 12 5.80 -25.70 2.52
N VAL A 13 5.45 -24.77 3.41
CA VAL A 13 4.78 -23.51 3.05
C VAL A 13 5.70 -22.62 2.21
N ARG A 14 7.00 -22.56 2.55
CA ARG A 14 8.00 -21.82 1.77
C ARG A 14 8.22 -22.42 0.38
N GLU A 15 8.21 -23.74 0.28
CA GLU A 15 8.34 -24.46 -0.98
C GLU A 15 7.07 -24.39 -1.84
N ALA A 16 5.89 -24.42 -1.22
CA ALA A 16 4.62 -24.21 -1.92
C ALA A 16 4.49 -22.77 -2.46
N TRP A 17 4.91 -21.77 -1.66
CA TRP A 17 5.02 -20.39 -2.11
C TRP A 17 6.07 -20.22 -3.22
N GLY A 18 7.21 -20.90 -3.10
CA GLY A 18 8.24 -20.96 -4.14
C GLY A 18 7.68 -21.50 -5.46
N ARG A 19 6.98 -22.64 -5.44
CA ARG A 19 6.39 -23.25 -6.64
C ARG A 19 5.28 -22.41 -7.29
N LEU A 20 4.45 -21.73 -6.49
CA LEU A 20 3.42 -20.83 -7.01
C LEU A 20 4.03 -19.52 -7.57
N SER A 21 5.06 -19.01 -6.91
CA SER A 21 5.85 -17.87 -7.38
C SER A 21 6.55 -18.19 -8.70
N ASP A 22 7.20 -19.34 -8.80
CA ASP A 22 7.94 -19.77 -9.99
C ASP A 22 7.04 -19.97 -11.20
N GLY A 23 5.83 -20.50 -11.03
CA GLY A 23 4.85 -20.65 -12.13
C GLY A 23 4.33 -19.32 -12.68
N CYS A 24 4.18 -18.30 -11.82
CA CYS A 24 3.76 -16.97 -12.23
C CYS A 24 4.93 -16.17 -12.85
N LEU A 25 6.14 -16.34 -12.30
CA LEU A 25 7.37 -15.70 -12.76
C LEU A 25 7.92 -16.31 -14.07
N ALA A 26 7.67 -17.60 -14.34
CA ALA A 26 8.01 -18.24 -15.61
C ALA A 26 7.23 -17.68 -16.81
N ARG A 27 6.04 -17.12 -16.56
CA ARG A 27 5.20 -16.49 -17.60
C ARG A 27 5.63 -15.05 -17.92
N PHE A 28 6.45 -14.45 -17.05
CA PHE A 28 7.02 -13.10 -17.21
C PHE A 28 8.50 -13.06 -16.78
N PRO A 29 9.42 -13.74 -17.50
CA PRO A 29 10.83 -13.87 -17.12
C PRO A 29 11.57 -12.52 -16.98
N CYS A 30 11.05 -11.46 -17.62
CA CYS A 30 11.56 -10.09 -17.51
C CYS A 30 11.29 -9.42 -16.15
N LEU A 31 10.34 -9.92 -15.35
CA LEU A 31 10.01 -9.39 -14.01
C LEU A 31 10.78 -10.12 -12.90
N ALA A 32 11.24 -11.35 -13.16
CA ALA A 32 11.86 -12.24 -12.17
C ALA A 32 13.39 -12.10 -12.09
N ASP A 33 14.05 -11.78 -13.20
CA ASP A 33 15.52 -11.67 -13.30
C ASP A 33 15.97 -10.20 -13.07
N PRO A 34 16.62 -9.88 -11.94
CA PRO A 34 17.13 -8.53 -11.67
C PRO A 34 18.12 -8.03 -12.73
N ALA A 35 18.85 -8.93 -13.40
CA ALA A 35 19.88 -8.58 -14.37
C ALA A 35 19.32 -8.17 -15.75
N ARG A 36 18.08 -8.57 -16.09
CA ARG A 36 17.42 -8.26 -17.37
C ARG A 36 16.27 -7.26 -17.25
N ARG A 37 15.91 -6.87 -16.03
CA ARG A 37 14.75 -6.01 -15.75
C ARG A 37 15.06 -4.56 -16.11
N SER A 38 14.46 -4.08 -17.21
CA SER A 38 14.38 -2.64 -17.46
C SER A 38 13.49 -2.00 -16.40
N SER A 39 14.06 -1.13 -15.57
CA SER A 39 13.31 -0.39 -14.54
C SER A 39 12.16 0.42 -15.14
N LEU A 40 12.32 0.91 -16.39
CA LEU A 40 11.27 1.58 -17.15
C LEU A 40 10.17 0.61 -17.58
N GLY A 41 10.53 -0.57 -18.09
CA GLY A 41 9.57 -1.59 -18.55
C GLY A 41 8.64 -2.05 -17.44
N LEU A 42 9.18 -2.27 -16.23
CA LEU A 42 8.38 -2.56 -15.04
C LEU A 42 7.38 -1.45 -14.72
N LYS A 43 7.85 -0.19 -14.68
CA LYS A 43 7.02 0.97 -14.34
C LYS A 43 5.86 1.09 -15.31
N VAL A 44 6.13 0.95 -16.61
CA VAL A 44 5.12 0.99 -17.67
C VAL A 44 4.13 -0.17 -17.52
N ALA A 45 4.61 -1.40 -17.28
CA ALA A 45 3.73 -2.56 -17.10
C ALA A 45 2.78 -2.38 -15.90
N LEU A 46 3.28 -1.86 -14.77
CA LEU A 46 2.46 -1.60 -13.59
C LEU A 46 1.39 -0.55 -13.87
N VAL A 47 1.72 0.53 -14.58
CA VAL A 47 0.76 1.57 -14.96
C VAL A 47 -0.28 1.03 -15.94
N LEU A 48 0.15 0.29 -16.96
CA LEU A 48 -0.75 -0.32 -17.94
C LEU A 48 -1.73 -1.30 -17.29
N LEU A 49 -1.28 -2.10 -16.33
CA LEU A 49 -2.15 -2.99 -15.56
C LEU A 49 -3.28 -2.21 -14.88
N HIS A 50 -2.97 -1.07 -14.25
CA HIS A 50 -3.99 -0.23 -13.62
C HIS A 50 -4.97 0.36 -14.64
N VAL A 51 -4.46 0.86 -15.76
CA VAL A 51 -5.30 1.43 -16.84
C VAL A 51 -6.22 0.37 -17.44
N VAL A 52 -5.72 -0.85 -17.67
CA VAL A 52 -6.51 -1.96 -18.22
C VAL A 52 -7.59 -2.40 -17.23
N ILE A 53 -7.26 -2.54 -15.94
CA ILE A 53 -8.25 -2.89 -14.91
C ILE A 53 -9.37 -1.85 -14.86
N VAL A 54 -9.02 -0.57 -14.84
CA VAL A 54 -10.01 0.53 -14.79
C VAL A 54 -10.81 0.60 -16.08
N GLY A 55 -10.14 0.48 -17.22
CA GLY A 55 -10.78 0.48 -18.54
C GLY A 55 -11.74 -0.69 -18.74
N ALA A 56 -11.45 -1.86 -18.16
CA ALA A 56 -12.31 -3.03 -18.20
C ALA A 56 -13.60 -2.89 -17.37
N LEU A 57 -13.63 -2.01 -16.37
CA LEU A 57 -14.85 -1.77 -15.56
C LEU A 57 -15.96 -1.07 -16.37
N PHE A 58 -15.61 -0.17 -17.29
CA PHE A 58 -16.58 0.58 -18.09
C PHE A 58 -17.44 -0.26 -19.06
N PRO A 59 -16.91 -1.25 -19.81
CA PRO A 59 -17.72 -2.12 -20.65
C PRO A 59 -18.49 -3.19 -19.85
N LEU A 60 -18.01 -3.56 -18.66
CA LEU A 60 -18.69 -4.54 -17.80
C LEU A 60 -19.90 -3.94 -17.06
N ASP A 61 -19.95 -2.62 -16.89
CA ASP A 61 -21.02 -1.93 -16.18
C ASP A 61 -21.56 -0.73 -16.99
N THR A 62 -22.61 -0.98 -17.77
CA THR A 62 -23.30 0.05 -18.55
C THR A 62 -24.03 1.07 -17.67
N ASP A 63 -24.37 0.71 -16.43
CA ASP A 63 -25.00 1.63 -15.47
C ASP A 63 -23.96 2.62 -14.90
N LEU A 64 -22.72 2.17 -14.71
CA LEU A 64 -21.59 3.04 -14.35
C LEU A 64 -21.36 4.13 -15.41
N VAL A 65 -21.47 3.79 -16.70
CA VAL A 65 -21.35 4.79 -17.80
C VAL A 65 -22.46 5.83 -17.71
N ARG A 66 -23.71 5.40 -17.48
CA ARG A 66 -24.86 6.30 -17.34
C ARG A 66 -24.69 7.25 -16.15
N ARG A 67 -24.40 6.72 -14.97
CA ARG A 67 -24.18 7.54 -13.76
C ARG A 67 -23.02 8.52 -13.94
N THR A 68 -21.98 8.12 -14.68
CA THR A 68 -20.80 8.99 -14.90
C THR A 68 -21.13 10.20 -15.76
N ARG A 69 -22.14 10.08 -16.63
CA ARG A 69 -22.68 11.22 -17.38
C ARG A 69 -23.59 12.10 -16.52
N GLU A 70 -24.40 11.50 -15.66
CA GLU A 70 -25.31 12.23 -14.77
C GLU A 70 -24.56 12.98 -13.65
N HIS A 71 -23.48 12.40 -13.13
CA HIS A 71 -22.72 12.91 -12.00
C HIS A 71 -21.20 12.84 -12.26
N PRO A 72 -20.65 13.70 -13.12
CA PRO A 72 -19.24 13.58 -13.55
C PRO A 72 -18.21 13.87 -12.43
N TRP A 73 -18.63 14.52 -11.34
CA TRP A 73 -17.72 15.00 -10.29
C TRP A 73 -16.90 13.88 -9.63
N TYR A 74 -17.47 12.70 -9.40
CA TYR A 74 -16.72 11.60 -8.76
C TYR A 74 -15.66 11.04 -9.71
N THR A 75 -15.95 11.01 -11.01
CA THR A 75 -14.99 10.57 -12.04
C THR A 75 -13.87 11.58 -12.18
N VAL A 76 -14.18 12.88 -12.12
CA VAL A 76 -13.16 13.95 -12.09
C VAL A 76 -12.25 13.79 -10.87
N ILE A 77 -12.82 13.62 -9.66
CA ILE A 77 -12.03 13.41 -8.44
C ILE A 77 -11.15 12.17 -8.56
N TYR A 78 -11.70 11.06 -9.04
CA TYR A 78 -10.95 9.82 -9.26
C TYR A 78 -9.77 10.03 -10.22
N LEU A 79 -10.00 10.67 -11.37
CA LEU A 79 -8.95 10.95 -12.36
C LEU A 79 -7.86 11.87 -11.81
N VAL A 80 -8.24 12.88 -11.02
CA VAL A 80 -7.29 13.78 -10.36
C VAL A 80 -6.43 13.01 -9.34
N LEU A 81 -7.04 12.17 -8.49
CA LEU A 81 -6.30 11.35 -7.53
C LEU A 81 -5.41 10.32 -8.22
N PHE A 82 -5.89 9.71 -9.30
CA PHE A 82 -5.11 8.78 -10.11
C PHE A 82 -3.90 9.47 -10.74
N LEU A 83 -4.09 10.64 -11.35
CA LEU A 83 -2.99 11.41 -11.93
C LEU A 83 -2.00 11.86 -10.84
N ALA A 84 -2.47 12.34 -9.70
CA ALA A 84 -1.63 12.77 -8.60
C ALA A 84 -0.78 11.60 -8.04
N THR A 85 -1.37 10.42 -7.87
CA THR A 85 -0.65 9.22 -7.40
C THR A 85 0.35 8.71 -8.45
N LEU A 86 0.02 8.79 -9.74
CA LEU A 86 0.92 8.48 -10.84
C LEU A 86 2.13 9.43 -10.87
N VAL A 87 1.88 10.74 -10.77
CA VAL A 87 2.93 11.77 -10.69
C VAL A 87 3.83 11.51 -9.48
N GLN A 88 3.26 11.26 -8.30
CA GLN A 88 4.02 10.95 -7.09
C GLN A 88 4.88 9.68 -7.24
N TYR A 89 4.34 8.64 -7.88
CA TYR A 89 5.06 7.40 -8.18
C TYR A 89 6.27 7.65 -9.07
N PHE A 90 6.11 8.35 -10.20
CA PHE A 90 7.21 8.65 -11.11
C PHE A 90 8.22 9.62 -10.48
N PHE A 91 7.75 10.62 -9.75
CA PHE A 91 8.62 11.57 -9.05
C PHE A 91 9.51 10.87 -8.02
N THR A 92 8.97 9.89 -7.30
CA THR A 92 9.75 9.10 -6.33
C THR A 92 10.65 8.09 -7.04
N SER A 93 10.12 7.31 -7.99
CA SER A 93 10.85 6.22 -8.65
C SER A 93 11.96 6.70 -9.59
N ASN A 94 11.89 7.93 -10.10
CA ASN A 94 12.92 8.53 -10.95
C ASN A 94 13.89 9.41 -10.16
N SER A 95 13.67 9.59 -8.84
CA SER A 95 14.59 10.36 -8.02
C SER A 95 15.86 9.57 -7.70
N SER A 96 17.00 10.25 -7.75
CA SER A 96 18.28 9.65 -7.40
C SER A 96 18.30 9.31 -5.90
N PRO A 97 18.72 8.09 -5.51
CA PRO A 97 18.89 7.72 -4.10
C PRO A 97 20.08 8.43 -3.45
N GLY A 98 20.94 9.10 -4.24
CA GLY A 98 22.19 9.67 -3.77
C GLY A 98 23.33 8.66 -3.83
N TYR A 99 23.80 8.35 -5.05
CA TYR A 99 24.97 7.49 -5.22
C TYR A 99 26.25 8.18 -4.78
N VAL A 100 27.21 7.39 -4.25
CA VAL A 100 28.50 7.95 -3.80
C VAL A 100 29.26 8.61 -4.93
N ILE A 101 29.19 8.05 -6.14
CA ILE A 101 29.85 8.61 -7.34
C ILE A 101 29.31 10.01 -7.65
N ASP A 102 28.02 10.25 -7.49
CA ASP A 102 27.43 11.57 -7.75
C ASP A 102 27.87 12.58 -6.68
N ALA A 103 28.01 12.15 -5.43
CA ALA A 103 28.55 12.98 -4.36
C ALA A 103 30.04 13.32 -4.58
N MET A 104 30.84 12.38 -5.07
CA MET A 104 32.23 12.62 -5.46
C MET A 104 32.31 13.66 -6.59
N ARG A 105 31.51 13.51 -7.64
CA ARG A 105 31.46 14.49 -8.75
C ARG A 105 31.04 15.88 -8.28
N ALA A 106 30.04 15.96 -7.40
CA ALA A 106 29.60 17.23 -6.83
C ALA A 106 30.70 17.91 -6.00
N TRP A 107 31.42 17.13 -5.20
CA TRP A 107 32.58 17.60 -4.43
C TRP A 107 33.67 18.15 -5.34
N ASP A 108 34.09 17.38 -6.34
CA ASP A 108 35.10 17.79 -7.32
C ASP A 108 34.71 19.11 -8.02
N GLY A 109 33.44 19.25 -8.42
CA GLY A 109 32.91 20.47 -9.04
C GLY A 109 32.95 21.69 -8.12
N THR A 110 32.58 21.52 -6.84
CA THR A 110 32.69 22.61 -5.86
C THR A 110 34.13 23.02 -5.62
N HIS A 111 35.05 22.06 -5.48
CA HIS A 111 36.47 22.35 -5.30
C HIS A 111 37.08 23.06 -6.51
N ALA A 112 36.73 22.64 -7.73
CA ALA A 112 37.15 23.31 -8.96
C ALA A 112 36.63 24.75 -9.06
N ALA A 113 35.39 25.01 -8.62
CA ALA A 113 34.85 26.37 -8.58
C ALA A 113 35.57 27.26 -7.54
N PHE A 114 35.90 26.71 -6.36
CA PHE A 114 36.66 27.42 -5.33
C PHE A 114 38.11 27.72 -5.75
N THR A 115 38.79 26.78 -6.42
CA THR A 115 40.17 26.99 -6.90
C THR A 115 40.23 28.01 -8.03
N ASN A 116 39.30 27.94 -9.00
CA ASN A 116 39.20 28.95 -10.06
C ASN A 116 38.93 30.34 -9.49
N ARG A 117 38.00 30.48 -8.52
CA ARG A 117 37.73 31.78 -7.87
C ARG A 117 38.94 32.36 -7.14
N ARG A 118 39.85 31.52 -6.64
CA ARG A 118 41.13 31.95 -6.05
C ARG A 118 42.18 32.32 -7.10
N GLN A 119 42.16 31.70 -8.28
CA GLN A 119 43.07 32.01 -9.40
C GLN A 119 42.63 33.26 -10.20
N SER A 120 41.34 33.61 -10.18
CA SER A 120 40.81 34.85 -10.78
C SER A 120 41.09 36.12 -9.94
N ALA A 121 41.64 36.00 -8.73
CA ALA A 121 42.22 37.14 -8.02
C ALA A 121 43.60 37.44 -8.64
N PRO A 122 43.94 38.70 -8.95
CA PRO A 122 45.09 39.00 -9.79
C PRO A 122 46.38 38.55 -9.07
N ARG A 123 46.99 37.48 -9.57
CA ARG A 123 48.39 37.15 -9.26
C ARG A 123 49.20 37.26 -10.54
N HIS A 124 50.15 38.18 -10.50
CA HIS A 124 51.18 38.35 -11.50
C HIS A 124 51.90 37.02 -11.80
N GLY A 125 51.90 36.62 -13.07
CA GLY A 125 52.97 35.88 -13.74
C GLY A 125 53.17 34.40 -13.38
N LYS A 126 52.65 33.51 -14.24
CA LYS A 126 53.44 32.51 -15.01
C LYS A 126 52.48 31.63 -15.82
N PHE A 127 52.69 31.59 -17.13
CA PHE A 127 51.99 30.74 -18.07
C PHE A 127 52.41 29.28 -17.83
N VAL A 128 51.47 28.43 -17.41
CA VAL A 128 51.64 26.98 -17.31
C VAL A 128 50.74 26.34 -18.35
N SER A 129 51.32 25.45 -19.16
CA SER A 129 50.67 24.77 -20.30
C SER A 129 49.47 23.92 -19.87
N SER A 130 48.40 23.99 -20.66
CA SER A 130 47.04 23.55 -20.34
C SER A 130 46.79 22.03 -20.35
N THR A 131 47.81 21.21 -20.63
CA THR A 131 47.62 19.75 -20.86
C THR A 131 47.87 18.89 -19.61
N ASP A 132 48.68 19.35 -18.64
CA ASP A 132 49.01 18.58 -17.41
C ASP A 132 48.10 18.89 -16.20
N ILE A 133 47.37 20.01 -16.25
CA ILE A 133 46.51 20.48 -15.16
C ILE A 133 45.31 19.55 -14.94
N ASN A 134 44.78 18.93 -16.01
CA ASN A 134 43.57 18.11 -15.95
C ASN A 134 43.79 16.76 -15.24
N GLN A 135 44.98 16.14 -15.33
CA GLN A 135 45.28 14.90 -14.60
C GLN A 135 45.72 15.18 -13.16
N SER A 136 46.54 16.22 -12.95
CA SER A 136 46.98 16.68 -11.63
C SER A 136 45.80 17.06 -10.72
N GLY A 137 44.84 17.84 -11.21
CA GLY A 137 43.67 18.25 -10.43
C GLY A 137 42.72 17.10 -10.07
N LYS A 138 42.62 16.06 -10.92
CA LYS A 138 41.76 14.89 -10.68
C LYS A 138 42.33 13.95 -9.62
N ILE A 139 43.65 13.81 -9.57
CA ILE A 139 44.37 13.02 -8.54
C ILE A 139 44.29 13.73 -7.19
N ASP A 140 44.51 15.05 -7.17
CA ASP A 140 44.42 15.86 -5.94
C ASP A 140 42.99 15.85 -5.37
N SER A 141 41.96 16.01 -6.20
CA SER A 141 40.56 15.95 -5.75
C SER A 141 40.17 14.58 -5.19
N ARG A 142 40.62 13.48 -5.82
CA ARG A 142 40.40 12.12 -5.31
C ARG A 142 41.08 11.88 -3.97
N MET A 143 42.30 12.41 -3.77
CA MET A 143 42.97 12.36 -2.46
C MET A 143 42.22 13.19 -1.40
N ASN A 144 41.66 14.35 -1.78
CA ASN A 144 40.91 15.20 -0.86
C ASN A 144 39.57 14.58 -0.43
N TRP A 145 38.85 13.93 -1.35
CA TRP A 145 37.66 13.13 -1.00
C TRP A 145 38.03 11.97 -0.07
N LEU A 146 39.12 11.24 -0.37
CA LEU A 146 39.59 10.13 0.45
C LEU A 146 39.92 10.57 1.88
N LYS A 147 40.63 11.70 2.03
CA LYS A 147 40.96 12.30 3.33
C LYS A 147 39.69 12.69 4.08
N LEU A 148 38.74 13.37 3.42
CA LEU A 148 37.46 13.75 4.01
C LEU A 148 36.72 12.53 4.57
N VAL A 149 36.52 11.51 3.74
CA VAL A 149 35.76 10.31 4.12
C VAL A 149 36.47 9.55 5.25
N THR A 150 37.78 9.40 5.17
CA THR A 150 38.58 8.72 6.22
C THR A 150 38.48 9.48 7.56
N GLY A 151 38.45 10.81 7.53
CA GLY A 151 38.27 11.65 8.71
C GLY A 151 36.88 11.54 9.38
N LEU A 152 35.91 10.90 8.73
CA LEU A 152 34.60 10.62 9.34
C LEU A 152 34.59 9.36 10.21
N TYR A 153 35.66 8.56 10.16
CA TYR A 153 35.83 7.33 10.94
C TYR A 153 36.72 7.55 12.16
N LEU A 154 36.58 6.68 13.16
CA LEU A 154 37.40 6.77 14.37
C LEU A 154 38.89 6.52 14.04
N PRO A 155 39.83 7.25 14.68
CA PRO A 155 41.26 6.99 14.53
C PRO A 155 41.60 5.53 14.84
N GLY A 156 42.46 4.92 14.03
CA GLY A 156 42.92 3.53 14.22
C GLY A 156 42.02 2.44 13.65
N SER A 157 40.86 2.81 13.11
CA SER A 157 39.98 1.83 12.47
C SER A 157 40.48 1.44 11.06
N SER A 158 40.32 0.17 10.67
CA SER A 158 40.92 -0.36 9.43
C SER A 158 40.12 0.04 8.19
N SER A 159 40.79 0.71 7.23
CA SER A 159 40.21 1.12 5.96
C SER A 159 39.65 -0.03 5.12
N ARG A 160 40.13 -1.25 5.33
CA ARG A 160 39.62 -2.47 4.68
C ARG A 160 38.16 -2.77 5.05
N SER A 161 37.72 -2.39 6.26
CA SER A 161 36.39 -2.74 6.78
C SER A 161 35.23 -1.94 6.17
N TRP A 162 35.52 -0.80 5.54
CA TRP A 162 34.53 0.06 4.88
C TRP A 162 34.93 0.40 3.43
N THR A 163 35.81 -0.38 2.83
CA THR A 163 36.06 -0.31 1.38
C THR A 163 35.12 -1.25 0.67
N CYS A 164 34.39 -0.75 -0.32
CA CYS A 164 33.57 -1.61 -1.18
C CYS A 164 34.46 -2.42 -2.11
N THR A 165 34.35 -3.75 -2.07
CA THR A 165 35.11 -4.67 -2.94
C THR A 165 34.68 -4.61 -4.40
N TYR A 166 33.42 -4.24 -4.67
CA TYR A 166 32.87 -4.14 -6.04
C TYR A 166 33.19 -2.79 -6.69
N CYS A 167 32.92 -1.68 -6.00
CA CYS A 167 33.14 -0.35 -6.54
C CYS A 167 34.58 0.17 -6.32
N HIS A 168 35.38 -0.50 -5.49
CA HIS A 168 36.72 -0.05 -5.07
C HIS A 168 36.77 1.38 -4.53
N ILE A 169 35.73 1.76 -3.76
CA ILE A 169 35.64 3.06 -3.08
C ILE A 169 35.58 2.89 -1.57
N ILE A 170 36.19 3.82 -0.85
CA ILE A 170 35.97 3.97 0.60
C ILE A 170 34.54 4.49 0.79
N GLN A 171 33.70 3.68 1.42
CA GLN A 171 32.31 4.01 1.70
C GLN A 171 32.26 5.05 2.82
N PRO A 172 31.55 6.18 2.65
CA PRO A 172 31.23 7.05 3.76
C PRO A 172 30.35 6.34 4.79
N PRO A 173 30.29 6.81 6.05
CA PRO A 173 29.41 6.21 7.06
C PRO A 173 27.97 6.06 6.57
N ARG A 174 27.34 4.93 6.92
CA ARG A 174 25.98 4.54 6.50
C ARG A 174 25.81 4.27 4.99
N THR A 175 26.88 4.13 4.23
CA THR A 175 26.84 3.75 2.82
C THR A 175 26.92 2.23 2.68
N LYS A 176 26.19 1.67 1.73
CA LYS A 176 26.30 0.25 1.33
C LYS A 176 26.25 0.12 -0.19
N HIS A 177 26.79 -0.98 -0.69
CA HIS A 177 26.69 -1.35 -2.10
C HIS A 177 25.38 -2.10 -2.33
N CYS A 178 24.60 -1.67 -3.32
CA CYS A 178 23.41 -2.38 -3.75
C CYS A 178 23.77 -3.23 -4.98
N HIS A 179 23.61 -4.55 -4.86
CA HIS A 179 23.91 -5.49 -5.95
C HIS A 179 22.97 -5.30 -7.16
N ASP A 180 21.70 -4.97 -6.93
CA ASP A 180 20.73 -4.75 -8.02
C ASP A 180 21.02 -3.49 -8.85
N CYS A 181 21.63 -2.48 -8.23
CA CYS A 181 22.00 -1.22 -8.90
C CYS A 181 23.48 -1.12 -9.26
N ASP A 182 24.29 -2.11 -8.84
CA ASP A 182 25.74 -2.15 -8.94
C ASP A 182 26.45 -0.84 -8.53
N LYS A 183 25.93 -0.19 -7.48
CA LYS A 183 26.36 1.13 -7.04
C LYS A 183 26.32 1.25 -5.53
N CYS A 184 27.28 2.01 -4.97
CA CYS A 184 27.22 2.43 -3.58
C CYS A 184 26.24 3.59 -3.39
N VAL A 185 25.35 3.46 -2.40
CA VAL A 185 24.29 4.43 -2.09
C VAL A 185 24.53 5.04 -0.71
N LEU A 186 24.46 6.38 -0.62
CA LEU A 186 24.61 7.11 0.63
C LEU A 186 23.38 6.93 1.52
N ARG A 187 23.60 6.69 2.83
CA ARG A 187 22.54 6.36 3.79
C ARG A 187 21.59 5.30 3.21
N PHE A 188 22.16 4.20 2.73
CA PHE A 188 21.41 3.12 2.11
C PHE A 188 20.38 2.57 3.10
N ASP A 189 19.12 2.49 2.64
CA ASP A 189 18.02 1.87 3.35
C ASP A 189 17.72 0.49 2.75
N HIS A 190 17.17 0.45 1.53
CA HIS A 190 16.92 -0.78 0.78
C HIS A 190 16.85 -0.55 -0.74
N HIS A 191 16.83 -1.63 -1.52
CA HIS A 191 16.42 -1.58 -2.93
C HIS A 191 14.92 -1.84 -3.04
N CYS A 192 14.15 -0.88 -3.54
CA CYS A 192 12.71 -1.02 -3.65
C CYS A 192 12.33 -1.64 -5.00
N ALA A 193 11.95 -2.93 -5.00
CA ALA A 193 11.55 -3.65 -6.20
C ALA A 193 10.32 -3.05 -6.91
N TRP A 194 9.48 -2.30 -6.20
CA TRP A 194 8.27 -1.65 -6.71
C TRP A 194 8.56 -0.33 -7.42
N LEU A 195 9.60 0.38 -6.98
CA LEU A 195 10.05 1.63 -7.59
C LEU A 195 11.17 1.40 -8.61
N GLY A 196 11.82 0.23 -8.58
CA GLY A 196 12.96 -0.08 -9.44
C GLY A 196 14.16 0.83 -9.18
N THR A 197 14.33 1.29 -7.94
CA THR A 197 15.43 2.16 -7.51
C THR A 197 15.75 1.93 -6.03
N CYS A 198 16.96 2.28 -5.61
CA CYS A 198 17.30 2.28 -4.19
C CYS A 198 16.55 3.38 -3.44
N ILE A 199 16.38 3.18 -2.13
CA ILE A 199 16.01 4.22 -1.18
C ILE A 199 17.27 4.58 -0.39
N GLY A 200 17.59 5.87 -0.38
CA GLY A 200 18.78 6.40 0.25
C GLY A 200 18.66 7.89 0.51
N LYS A 201 19.78 8.54 0.83
CA LYS A 201 19.83 9.96 1.25
C LYS A 201 19.07 10.91 0.31
N GLY A 202 19.13 10.69 -1.00
CA GLY A 202 18.58 11.59 -2.02
C GLY A 202 17.05 11.53 -2.18
N ASN A 203 16.42 10.42 -1.80
CA ASN A 203 14.99 10.19 -2.04
C ASN A 203 14.19 9.70 -0.83
N HIS A 204 14.84 9.45 0.31
CA HIS A 204 14.17 8.94 1.52
C HIS A 204 12.94 9.78 1.96
N CYS A 205 13.04 11.12 1.91
CA CYS A 205 11.92 11.99 2.26
C CYS A 205 10.73 11.85 1.27
N ARG A 206 11.02 11.75 -0.04
CA ARG A 206 9.99 11.55 -1.07
C ARG A 206 9.30 10.20 -0.91
N PHE A 207 10.09 9.17 -0.65
CA PHE A 207 9.59 7.82 -0.37
C PHE A 207 8.65 7.82 0.83
N TRP A 208 9.03 8.47 1.93
CA TRP A 208 8.19 8.57 3.13
C TRP A 208 6.85 9.25 2.85
N TRP A 209 6.85 10.40 2.15
CA TRP A 209 5.60 11.09 1.78
C TRP A 209 4.72 10.26 0.85
N LYS A 210 5.31 9.52 -0.10
CA LYS A 210 4.55 8.58 -0.95
C LYS A 210 3.84 7.53 -0.10
N GLU A 211 4.54 6.88 0.83
CA GLU A 211 3.95 5.86 1.69
C GLU A 211 2.87 6.45 2.62
N PHE A 212 3.11 7.63 3.19
CA PHE A 212 2.15 8.31 4.04
C PHE A 212 0.81 8.59 3.32
N ILE A 213 0.85 9.15 2.10
CA ILE A 213 -0.35 9.43 1.31
C ILE A 213 -1.11 8.14 0.99
N MET A 214 -0.39 7.08 0.60
CA MET A 214 -1.01 5.77 0.31
C MET A 214 -1.70 5.17 1.54
N ILE A 215 -1.08 5.28 2.72
CA ILE A 215 -1.67 4.82 3.98
C ILE A 215 -2.95 5.59 4.31
N VAL A 216 -2.96 6.91 4.13
CA VAL A 216 -4.16 7.73 4.37
C VAL A 216 -5.30 7.32 3.44
N LEU A 217 -5.03 7.17 2.14
CA LEU A 217 -6.03 6.72 1.17
C LEU A 217 -6.57 5.32 1.51
N PHE A 218 -5.69 4.40 1.89
CA PHE A 218 -6.07 3.06 2.31
C PHE A 218 -6.92 3.06 3.59
N ALA A 219 -6.58 3.89 4.57
CA ALA A 219 -7.35 4.03 5.81
C ALA A 219 -8.78 4.54 5.55
N VAL A 220 -8.96 5.49 4.63
CA VAL A 220 -10.29 5.97 4.23
C VAL A 220 -11.09 4.85 3.58
N LEU A 221 -10.48 4.07 2.68
CA LEU A 221 -11.16 2.91 2.06
C LEU A 221 -11.57 1.86 3.08
N VAL A 222 -10.69 1.53 4.03
CA VAL A 222 -10.98 0.60 5.12
C VAL A 222 -12.11 1.12 6.00
N PHE A 223 -12.13 2.42 6.33
CA PHE A 223 -13.20 3.03 7.10
C PHE A 223 -14.55 2.93 6.38
N CYS A 224 -14.60 3.29 5.09
CA CYS A 224 -15.81 3.16 4.27
C CYS A 224 -16.28 1.71 4.21
N PHE A 225 -15.36 0.75 4.03
CA PHE A 225 -15.69 -0.67 4.01
C PHE A 225 -16.28 -1.13 5.36
N ILE A 226 -15.66 -0.76 6.48
CA ILE A 226 -16.17 -1.09 7.83
C ILE A 226 -17.57 -0.51 8.01
N PHE A 227 -17.80 0.75 7.63
CA PHE A 227 -19.11 1.38 7.73
C PHE A 227 -20.17 0.63 6.92
N LEU A 228 -19.88 0.33 5.64
CA LEU A 228 -20.79 -0.43 4.78
C LEU A 228 -21.03 -1.85 5.28
N PHE A 229 -20.01 -2.51 5.82
CA PHE A 229 -20.12 -3.84 6.40
C PHE A 229 -21.01 -3.83 7.65
N LEU A 230 -20.83 -2.87 8.55
CA LEU A 230 -21.69 -2.72 9.73
C LEU A 230 -23.14 -2.39 9.32
N LEU A 231 -23.32 -1.55 8.31
CA LEU A 231 -24.64 -1.24 7.76
C LEU A 231 -25.31 -2.50 7.18
N LEU A 232 -24.56 -3.33 6.44
CA LEU A 232 -25.03 -4.60 5.93
C LEU A 232 -25.41 -5.57 7.05
N LEU A 233 -24.60 -5.67 8.11
CA LEU A 233 -24.92 -6.49 9.28
C LEU A 233 -26.21 -6.00 9.98
N PHE A 234 -26.37 -4.68 10.10
CA PHE A 234 -27.56 -4.08 10.67
C PHE A 234 -28.82 -4.37 9.85
N HIS A 235 -28.76 -4.21 8.52
CA HIS A 235 -29.90 -4.53 7.64
C HIS A 235 -30.17 -6.04 7.57
N SER A 236 -29.12 -6.87 7.61
CA SER A 236 -29.27 -8.32 7.74
C SER A 236 -30.00 -8.68 9.03
N TYR A 237 -29.64 -8.06 10.16
CA TYR A 237 -30.35 -8.26 11.43
C TYR A 237 -31.84 -7.86 11.34
N LEU A 238 -32.14 -6.73 10.71
CA LEU A 238 -33.52 -6.28 10.49
C LEU A 238 -34.32 -7.27 9.63
N ALA A 239 -33.73 -7.76 8.53
CA ALA A 239 -34.34 -8.78 7.68
C ALA A 239 -34.58 -10.08 8.43
N LEU A 240 -33.59 -10.57 9.19
CA LEU A 240 -33.69 -11.80 10.00
C LEU A 240 -34.76 -11.70 11.09
N THR A 241 -35.07 -10.50 11.58
CA THR A 241 -36.06 -10.26 12.63
C THR A 241 -37.40 -9.74 12.13
N ASN A 242 -37.56 -9.59 10.81
CA ASN A 242 -38.70 -8.95 10.16
C ASN A 242 -39.09 -7.63 10.84
N GLN A 243 -38.13 -6.72 10.90
CA GLN A 243 -38.32 -5.38 11.47
C GLN A 243 -37.81 -4.33 10.49
N THR A 244 -38.41 -3.14 10.52
CA THR A 244 -37.87 -1.98 9.82
C THR A 244 -36.96 -1.14 10.72
N THR A 245 -36.08 -0.34 10.11
CA THR A 245 -35.25 0.63 10.85
C THR A 245 -36.12 1.60 11.67
N PHE A 246 -37.28 2.00 11.15
CA PHE A 246 -38.19 2.90 11.84
C PHE A 246 -38.79 2.24 13.09
N GLU A 247 -39.21 0.99 12.98
CA GLU A 247 -39.75 0.23 14.11
C GLU A 247 -38.74 0.04 15.22
N LEU A 248 -37.48 -0.24 14.88
CA LEU A 248 -36.41 -0.39 15.86
C LEU A 248 -36.06 0.95 16.52
N THR A 249 -35.85 2.00 15.73
CA THR A 249 -35.36 3.31 16.24
C THR A 249 -36.45 4.15 16.91
N ARG A 250 -37.69 4.12 16.40
CA ARG A 250 -38.81 4.92 16.91
C ARG A 250 -39.85 4.12 17.66
N ARG A 251 -39.52 2.90 18.08
CA ARG A 251 -40.41 1.96 18.81
C ARG A 251 -41.34 2.61 19.83
N ARG A 252 -40.84 3.53 20.66
CA ARG A 252 -41.61 4.22 21.71
C ARG A 252 -42.69 5.16 21.19
N ARG A 253 -42.59 5.64 19.96
CA ARG A 253 -43.55 6.56 19.32
C ARG A 253 -44.62 5.83 18.51
N ILE A 254 -44.47 4.52 18.30
CA ILE A 254 -45.37 3.74 17.47
C ILE A 254 -46.53 3.21 18.33
N SER A 255 -47.75 3.49 17.91
CA SER A 255 -48.97 3.20 18.67
C SER A 255 -49.13 1.71 18.99
N TYR A 256 -48.93 0.83 18.01
CA TYR A 256 -49.07 -0.62 18.15
C TYR A 256 -47.92 -1.31 18.90
N PHE A 257 -46.83 -0.59 19.21
CA PHE A 257 -45.77 -1.10 20.09
C PHE A 257 -45.96 -0.72 21.56
N ARG A 258 -46.98 0.09 21.89
CA ARG A 258 -47.22 0.57 23.25
C ARG A 258 -47.62 -0.58 24.17
N GLY A 259 -46.84 -0.79 25.24
CA GLY A 259 -47.07 -1.87 26.21
C GLY A 259 -46.45 -3.22 25.83
N ILE A 260 -45.78 -3.34 24.67
CA ILE A 260 -45.09 -4.56 24.28
C ILE A 260 -43.63 -4.56 24.80
N PRO A 261 -43.17 -5.60 25.51
CA PRO A 261 -41.81 -5.68 26.02
C PRO A 261 -40.77 -5.73 24.89
N ARG A 262 -39.56 -5.21 25.17
CA ARG A 262 -38.50 -5.11 24.15
C ARG A 262 -38.01 -6.46 23.61
N SER A 263 -38.15 -7.52 24.41
CA SER A 263 -37.77 -8.90 24.08
C SER A 263 -38.61 -9.52 22.96
N VAL A 264 -39.83 -9.02 22.74
CA VAL A 264 -40.75 -9.57 21.73
C VAL A 264 -40.55 -8.84 20.39
N ARG A 265 -40.38 -9.61 19.32
CA ARG A 265 -40.34 -9.12 17.94
C ARG A 265 -41.73 -9.31 17.31
N LEU A 266 -42.42 -8.22 17.02
CA LEU A 266 -43.86 -8.22 16.70
C LEU A 266 -44.18 -9.01 15.42
N PHE A 267 -43.52 -8.69 14.30
CA PHE A 267 -43.80 -9.30 12.99
C PHE A 267 -42.85 -10.46 12.64
N SER A 268 -41.96 -10.84 13.55
CA SER A 268 -41.03 -11.97 13.32
C SER A 268 -41.80 -13.30 13.28
N LYS A 269 -41.67 -14.04 12.17
CA LYS A 269 -42.26 -15.38 11.98
C LYS A 269 -41.26 -16.53 12.14
N GLY A 270 -40.03 -16.22 12.56
CA GLY A 270 -38.92 -17.17 12.64
C GLY A 270 -37.83 -16.82 11.63
N ILE A 271 -36.57 -17.14 11.91
CA ILE A 271 -35.44 -16.69 11.08
C ILE A 271 -35.56 -17.21 9.64
N CYS A 272 -35.86 -18.49 9.47
CA CYS A 272 -35.99 -19.13 8.15
C CYS A 272 -37.15 -18.52 7.36
N ARG A 273 -38.31 -18.37 8.01
CA ARG A 273 -39.50 -17.81 7.36
C ARG A 273 -39.32 -16.32 7.01
N ASN A 274 -38.68 -15.54 7.87
CA ASN A 274 -38.37 -14.13 7.61
C ASN A 274 -37.42 -13.99 6.39
N LEU A 275 -36.38 -14.83 6.30
CA LEU A 275 -35.46 -14.84 5.15
C LEU A 275 -36.17 -15.23 3.86
N TYR A 276 -37.00 -16.27 3.89
CA TYR A 276 -37.79 -16.69 2.74
C TYR A 276 -38.71 -15.56 2.27
N MET A 277 -39.40 -14.88 3.20
CA MET A 277 -40.27 -13.75 2.86
C MET A 277 -39.48 -12.58 2.28
N PHE A 278 -38.30 -12.27 2.83
CA PHE A 278 -37.48 -11.15 2.37
C PHE A 278 -36.84 -11.39 0.99
N CYS A 279 -36.34 -12.60 0.73
CA CYS A 279 -35.60 -12.91 -0.50
C CYS A 279 -36.48 -13.48 -1.62
N CYS A 280 -37.55 -14.19 -1.28
CA CYS A 280 -38.30 -15.05 -2.21
C CYS A 280 -39.80 -14.77 -2.25
N SER A 281 -40.34 -13.87 -1.40
CA SER A 281 -41.78 -13.59 -1.46
C SER A 281 -42.14 -12.90 -2.76
N CYS A 282 -43.11 -13.49 -3.48
CA CYS A 282 -43.83 -12.87 -4.57
C CYS A 282 -45.15 -12.24 -4.07
N ASP A 283 -45.21 -11.86 -2.79
CA ASP A 283 -46.36 -11.11 -2.29
C ASP A 283 -46.53 -9.83 -3.10
N THR A 284 -47.76 -9.56 -3.52
CA THR A 284 -48.10 -8.27 -4.12
C THR A 284 -47.72 -7.17 -3.14
N MET A 285 -47.13 -6.07 -3.63
CA MET A 285 -46.66 -4.93 -2.83
C MET A 285 -47.71 -4.34 -1.85
N TYR A 286 -48.97 -4.75 -1.99
CA TYR A 286 -50.15 -4.28 -1.27
C TYR A 286 -50.66 -5.27 -0.21
N THR A 287 -50.00 -6.40 0.03
CA THR A 287 -50.40 -7.33 1.10
C THR A 287 -50.15 -6.68 2.46
N LEU A 288 -51.22 -6.37 3.19
CA LEU A 288 -51.15 -5.75 4.52
C LEU A 288 -50.97 -6.80 5.61
N GLU A 289 -50.03 -6.56 6.52
CA GLU A 289 -49.78 -7.44 7.66
C GLU A 289 -50.47 -6.92 8.93
N ALA A 290 -51.29 -7.77 9.56
CA ALA A 290 -52.01 -7.42 10.78
C ALA A 290 -51.11 -7.56 12.02
N VAL A 291 -51.37 -6.75 13.06
CA VAL A 291 -50.73 -6.89 14.36
C VAL A 291 -51.17 -8.22 15.00
N PRO A 292 -50.24 -9.08 15.47
CA PRO A 292 -50.60 -10.35 16.08
C PRO A 292 -51.44 -10.19 17.37
N PRO A 293 -52.32 -11.16 17.69
CA PRO A 293 -53.10 -11.16 18.92
C PRO A 293 -52.23 -11.12 20.18
N ARG A 294 -52.75 -10.56 21.27
CA ARG A 294 -52.01 -10.43 22.55
C ARG A 294 -51.55 -11.78 23.10
N GLU A 295 -52.39 -12.81 23.01
CA GLU A 295 -52.08 -14.17 23.45
C GLU A 295 -50.84 -14.74 22.75
N GLU A 296 -50.70 -14.49 21.45
CA GLU A 296 -49.54 -14.93 20.67
C GLU A 296 -48.27 -14.17 21.08
N LEU A 297 -48.39 -12.86 21.35
CA LEU A 297 -47.28 -12.03 21.81
C LEU A 297 -46.81 -12.42 23.21
N GLU A 298 -47.73 -12.75 24.11
CA GLU A 298 -47.43 -13.28 25.45
C GLU A 298 -46.76 -14.65 25.36
N ALA A 299 -47.23 -15.53 24.49
CA ALA A 299 -46.56 -16.81 24.22
C ALA A 299 -45.13 -16.60 23.73
N ARG A 300 -44.88 -15.63 22.84
CA ARG A 300 -43.54 -15.27 22.36
C ARG A 300 -42.65 -14.61 23.42
N ALA A 301 -43.24 -13.99 24.45
CA ALA A 301 -42.50 -13.38 25.56
C ALA A 301 -41.98 -14.42 26.58
N ARG A 302 -42.53 -15.64 26.58
CA ARG A 302 -42.15 -16.68 27.55
C ARG A 302 -40.69 -17.12 27.37
N PRO A 303 -39.97 -17.44 28.47
CA PRO A 303 -38.58 -17.93 28.41
C PRO A 303 -38.45 -19.20 27.56
N TYR A 304 -37.29 -19.40 26.95
CA TYR A 304 -36.96 -20.63 26.24
C TYR A 304 -36.70 -21.77 27.22
N THR A 305 -37.22 -22.95 26.89
CA THR A 305 -36.99 -24.21 27.59
C THR A 305 -36.17 -25.16 26.71
N CYS A 306 -35.60 -26.22 27.29
CA CYS A 306 -34.84 -27.23 26.52
C CYS A 306 -35.69 -27.88 25.41
N LEU A 307 -37.01 -27.98 25.60
CA LEU A 307 -37.96 -28.50 24.61
C LEU A 307 -38.12 -27.57 23.39
N ASP A 308 -37.98 -26.26 23.59
CA ASP A 308 -38.09 -25.25 22.52
C ASP A 308 -36.90 -25.31 21.55
N ILE A 309 -35.74 -25.80 22.01
CA ILE A 309 -34.54 -26.03 21.19
C ILE A 309 -34.78 -27.23 20.27
N MET A 310 -35.33 -28.33 20.81
CA MET A 310 -35.62 -29.55 20.03
C MET A 310 -36.72 -29.32 18.97
N SER A 311 -37.65 -28.41 19.23
CA SER A 311 -38.76 -28.10 18.32
C SER A 311 -38.47 -26.96 17.34
N CYS A 312 -37.25 -26.42 17.32
CA CYS A 312 -36.87 -25.29 16.45
C CYS A 312 -37.85 -24.11 16.52
N ARG A 313 -38.37 -23.79 17.72
CA ARG A 313 -39.35 -22.71 17.94
C ARG A 313 -38.90 -21.32 17.41
N CYS A 314 -37.61 -21.18 17.14
CA CYS A 314 -36.97 -19.98 16.58
C CYS A 314 -37.10 -19.83 15.05
N CYS A 315 -37.49 -20.90 14.34
CA CYS A 315 -37.40 -21.03 12.88
C CYS A 315 -38.77 -21.06 12.20
#